data_AF-A0A6H1WZG8-F1
#
_entry.id   AF-A0A6H1WZG8-F1
#
_cell.length_a   1.000
_cell.length_b   1.000
_cell.length_c   1.000
_cell.angle_alpha   90.00
_cell.angle_beta   90.00
_cell.angle_gamma   90.00
#
_symmetry.space_group_name_H-M   'P 1'
#
loop_
_entity.id
_entity.type
_entity.pdbx_description
1 polymer ?
#
loop_
_entity_poly.entity_id
_entity_poly.type
_entity_poly.pdbx_seq_one_letter_code
_entity_poly.pdbx_strand_id
1 'polypeptide(L)'
;MDEKKLWQKISGSITFYLKDYDRSRSNEELLEDYLDYVLPDDIEDDGVRRYLDKQTFKYVEVNKELEEKAINAFIERLNKRRSKEEPIEKVEEKRVYKNNVFSFDEYKNRK
;
A
#
# COMPACT_ATOMS: atom_id res chain seq x y z
N MET A 1 18.38 -13.53 -2.24
CA MET A 1 18.56 -12.17 -1.68
C MET A 1 18.87 -12.34 -0.20
N ASP A 2 19.74 -11.53 0.39
CA ASP A 2 20.02 -11.62 1.83
C ASP A 2 18.87 -11.04 2.67
N GLU A 3 18.59 -11.62 3.85
CA GLU A 3 17.48 -11.23 4.72
C GLU A 3 17.57 -9.76 5.17
N LYS A 4 18.78 -9.28 5.51
CA LYS A 4 18.99 -7.87 5.89
C LYS A 4 18.67 -6.94 4.74
N LYS A 5 19.05 -7.31 3.52
CA LYS A 5 18.74 -6.53 2.31
C LYS A 5 17.24 -6.57 1.99
N LEU A 6 16.58 -7.71 2.18
CA LEU A 6 15.14 -7.87 2.01
C LEU A 6 14.39 -6.98 3.01
N TRP A 7 14.78 -7.03 4.29
CA TRP A 7 14.26 -6.15 5.32
C TRP A 7 14.41 -4.67 4.95
N GLN A 8 15.56 -4.24 4.43
CA GLN A 8 15.76 -2.85 4.00
C GLN A 8 14.79 -2.43 2.90
N LYS A 9 14.51 -3.31 1.93
CA LYS A 9 13.53 -3.04 0.87
C LYS A 9 12.11 -2.93 1.43
N ILE A 10 11.68 -3.89 2.25
CA ILE A 10 10.36 -3.89 2.90
C ILE A 10 10.20 -2.68 3.82
N SER A 11 11.20 -2.39 4.65
CA SER A 11 11.19 -1.20 5.53
C SER A 11 11.11 0.10 4.72
N GLY A 12 11.77 0.16 3.56
CA GLY A 12 11.68 1.27 2.63
C GLY A 12 10.28 1.42 2.03
N SER A 13 9.66 0.31 1.60
CA SER A 13 8.30 0.33 1.04
C SER A 13 7.25 0.76 2.06
N ILE A 14 7.35 0.35 3.33
CA ILE A 14 6.47 0.86 4.40
C ILE A 14 6.55 2.39 4.47
N THR A 15 7.77 2.94 4.46
CA THR A 15 7.97 4.39 4.57
C THR A 15 7.41 5.13 3.36
N PHE A 16 7.57 4.54 2.18
CA PHE A 16 7.03 5.07 0.93
C PHE A 16 5.50 5.05 0.92
N TYR A 17 4.88 3.91 1.28
CA TYR A 17 3.43 3.77 1.38
C TYR A 17 2.83 4.79 2.35
N LEU A 18 3.39 4.88 3.55
CA LEU A 18 2.93 5.81 4.59
C LEU A 18 3.24 7.29 4.29
N LYS A 19 3.91 7.62 3.18
CA LYS A 19 4.19 9.03 2.81
C LYS A 19 2.91 9.78 2.45
N ASP A 20 1.97 9.13 1.79
CA ASP A 20 0.75 9.74 1.26
C ASP A 20 -0.45 8.78 1.42
N TYR A 21 -0.51 8.12 2.57
CA TYR A 21 -1.59 7.16 2.87
C TYR A 21 -2.92 7.87 3.11
N ASP A 22 -4.02 7.17 2.83
CA ASP A 22 -5.36 7.68 3.10
C ASP A 22 -5.62 7.71 4.61
N ARG A 23 -5.67 8.92 5.17
CA ARG A 23 -5.89 9.15 6.61
C ARG A 23 -7.30 8.78 7.07
N SER A 24 -8.25 8.65 6.14
CA SER A 24 -9.63 8.30 6.47
C SER A 24 -9.82 6.79 6.73
N ARG A 25 -8.92 5.96 6.19
CA ARG A 25 -8.95 4.49 6.35
C ARG A 25 -8.53 4.06 7.75
N SER A 26 -8.99 2.89 8.17
CA SER A 26 -8.57 2.26 9.43
C SER A 26 -7.11 1.78 9.35
N ASN A 27 -6.50 1.47 10.50
CA ASN A 27 -5.16 0.89 10.52
C ASN A 27 -5.12 -0.50 9.85
N GLU A 28 -6.20 -1.27 9.99
CA GLU A 28 -6.35 -2.62 9.43
C GLU A 28 -6.49 -2.55 7.90
N GLU A 29 -7.34 -1.66 7.39
CA GLU A 29 -7.53 -1.45 5.95
C GLU A 29 -6.22 -1.02 5.27
N LEU A 30 -5.44 -0.15 5.91
CA LEU A 30 -4.15 0.29 5.38
C LEU A 30 -3.09 -0.81 5.44
N LEU A 31 -3.16 -1.69 6.44
CA LEU A 31 -2.24 -2.80 6.57
C LEU A 31 -2.52 -3.86 5.50
N GLU A 32 -3.79 -4.24 5.31
CA GLU A 32 -4.19 -5.19 4.26
C GLU A 32 -3.80 -4.67 2.88
N ASP A 33 -4.16 -3.43 2.55
CA ASP A 33 -3.79 -2.79 1.27
C ASP A 33 -2.26 -2.76 1.05
N TYR A 34 -1.49 -2.52 2.11
CA TYR A 34 -0.02 -2.59 2.06
C TYR A 34 0.49 -4.03 1.83
N LEU A 35 -0.06 -5.01 2.54
CA LEU A 35 0.34 -6.41 2.45
C LEU A 35 0.01 -6.98 1.07
N ASP A 36 -1.17 -6.73 0.53
CA ASP A 36 -1.55 -7.16 -0.81
C ASP A 36 -0.64 -6.55 -1.88
N TYR A 37 -0.23 -5.29 -1.70
CA TYR A 37 0.64 -4.62 -2.65
C TYR A 37 2.11 -5.09 -2.59
N VAL A 38 2.65 -5.33 -1.39
CA VAL A 38 4.10 -5.56 -1.19
C VAL A 38 4.45 -7.03 -0.92
N LEU A 39 3.56 -7.73 -0.23
CA LEU A 39 3.71 -9.08 0.29
C LEU A 39 2.49 -9.96 -0.05
N PRO A 40 2.14 -10.09 -1.35
CA PRO A 40 1.05 -10.96 -1.79
C PRO A 40 1.28 -12.40 -1.33
N ASP A 41 0.22 -13.04 -0.85
CA ASP A 41 0.13 -14.45 -0.49
C ASP A 41 -0.59 -15.30 -1.55
N ASP A 42 -1.08 -14.69 -2.63
CA ASP A 42 -1.84 -15.35 -3.70
C ASP A 42 -0.98 -15.87 -4.87
N ILE A 43 0.35 -15.77 -4.76
CA ILE A 43 1.28 -16.16 -5.83
C ILE A 43 1.39 -17.68 -5.95
N GLU A 44 1.45 -18.36 -4.82
CA GLU A 44 1.37 -19.82 -4.74
C GLU A 44 0.29 -20.15 -3.70
N ASP A 45 -0.46 -21.24 -3.91
CA ASP A 45 -1.54 -21.69 -3.01
C ASP A 45 -0.98 -22.37 -1.75
N ASP A 46 0.07 -21.78 -1.16
CA ASP A 46 0.80 -22.27 0.00
C ASP A 46 0.70 -21.35 1.21
N GLY A 47 0.05 -20.19 1.06
CA GLY A 47 -0.14 -19.19 2.10
C GLY A 47 1.15 -18.50 2.53
N VAL A 48 2.22 -18.58 1.71
CA VAL A 48 3.50 -17.92 1.98
C VAL A 48 3.57 -16.59 1.24
N ARG A 49 3.75 -15.52 2.00
CA ARG A 49 3.94 -14.18 1.42
C ARG A 49 5.27 -14.09 0.68
N ARG A 50 5.23 -13.51 -0.52
CA ARG A 50 6.41 -13.34 -1.38
C ARG A 50 6.63 -11.88 -1.74
N TYR A 51 7.85 -11.41 -1.58
CA TYR A 51 8.25 -10.06 -1.98
C TYR A 51 8.77 -10.05 -3.42
N LEU A 52 8.23 -9.15 -4.26
CA LEU A 52 8.75 -8.94 -5.62
C LEU A 52 9.99 -8.05 -5.61
N ASP A 53 11.16 -8.62 -5.91
CA ASP A 53 12.35 -7.80 -6.16
C ASP A 53 12.26 -7.11 -7.52
N LYS A 54 11.83 -5.85 -7.51
CA LYS A 54 11.71 -4.98 -8.71
C LYS A 54 13.00 -4.80 -9.51
N GLN A 55 14.18 -5.10 -8.94
CA GLN A 55 15.45 -5.01 -9.68
C GLN A 55 15.72 -6.27 -10.51
N THR A 56 15.34 -7.43 -10.00
CA THR A 56 15.61 -8.73 -10.64
C THR A 56 14.36 -9.39 -11.21
N PHE A 57 13.19 -8.80 -10.95
CA PHE A 57 11.85 -9.31 -11.27
C PHE A 57 11.60 -10.73 -10.76
N LYS A 58 12.19 -11.07 -9.61
CA LYS A 58 12.02 -12.37 -8.95
C LYS A 58 11.31 -12.23 -7.62
N TYR A 59 10.44 -13.17 -7.35
CA TYR A 59 9.82 -13.32 -6.04
C TYR A 59 10.81 -13.94 -5.05
N VAL A 60 10.81 -13.41 -3.84
CA VAL A 60 11.62 -13.89 -2.72
C VAL A 60 10.65 -14.21 -1.59
N GLU A 61 10.69 -15.45 -1.12
CA GLU A 61 9.90 -15.89 0.03
C GLU A 61 10.23 -15.06 1.26
N VAL A 62 9.19 -14.65 1.97
CA VAL A 62 9.29 -13.93 3.23
C VAL A 62 8.99 -14.92 4.34
N ASN A 63 9.95 -15.11 5.25
CA ASN A 63 9.72 -15.94 6.42
C ASN A 63 8.71 -15.27 7.36
N LYS A 64 8.04 -16.08 8.20
CA LYS A 64 7.04 -15.58 9.15
C LYS A 64 7.59 -14.53 10.10
N GLU A 65 8.84 -14.69 10.55
CA GLU A 65 9.48 -13.72 11.44
C GLU A 65 9.62 -12.33 10.80
N LEU A 66 9.99 -12.26 9.52
CA LEU A 66 10.14 -11.01 8.79
C LEU A 66 8.79 -10.40 8.43
N GLU A 67 7.79 -11.24 8.16
CA GLU A 67 6.39 -10.82 7.98
C GLU A 67 5.86 -10.13 9.25
N GLU A 68 5.93 -10.80 10.40
CA GLU A 68 5.51 -10.24 11.69
C GLU A 68 6.27 -8.95 12.01
N LYS A 69 7.57 -8.92 11.71
CA LYS A 69 8.40 -7.71 11.86
C LYS A 69 7.93 -6.57 10.95
N ALA A 70 7.51 -6.87 9.73
CA ALA A 70 6.99 -5.88 8.78
C ALA A 70 5.65 -5.32 9.26
N ILE A 71 4.74 -6.18 9.72
CA ILE A 71 3.43 -5.80 10.28
C ILE A 71 3.62 -4.90 11.49
N ASN A 72 4.45 -5.31 12.45
CA ASN A 72 4.73 -4.54 13.66
C ASN A 72 5.34 -3.16 13.32
N ALA A 73 6.33 -3.13 12.42
CA ALA A 73 6.96 -1.88 12.00
C ALA A 73 6.00 -0.96 11.24
N PHE A 74 5.06 -1.52 10.47
CA PHE A 74 4.03 -0.76 9.78
C PHE A 74 3.11 -0.06 10.79
N ILE A 75 2.54 -0.83 11.72
CA ILE A 75 1.61 -0.31 12.75
C ILE A 75 2.30 0.74 13.62
N GLU A 76 3.53 0.48 14.07
CA GLU A 76 4.29 1.44 14.90
C GLU A 76 4.50 2.78 14.17
N ARG A 77 4.91 2.73 12.90
CA ARG A 77 5.15 3.94 12.10
C ARG A 77 3.86 4.66 11.76
N LEU A 78 2.78 3.94 11.46
CA LEU A 78 1.47 4.52 11.19
C LEU A 78 0.94 5.24 12.43
N ASN A 79 0.96 4.59 13.60
CA ASN A 79 0.54 5.20 14.85
C ASN A 79 1.38 6.44 15.18
N LYS A 80 2.71 6.37 15.02
CA LYS A 80 3.61 7.51 15.24
C LYS A 80 3.33 8.69 14.31
N ARG A 81 2.87 8.46 13.08
CA ARG A 81 2.43 9.52 12.15
C ARG A 81 1.10 10.10 12.60
N ARG A 82 0.11 9.26 12.91
CA ARG A 82 -1.21 9.69 13.41
C ARG A 82 -1.14 10.49 14.71
N SER A 83 -0.24 10.14 15.63
CA SER A 83 -0.05 10.90 16.88
C SER A 83 0.61 12.27 16.68
N LYS A 84 1.27 12.51 15.54
CA LYS A 84 1.89 13.81 15.21
C LYS A 84 0.99 14.68 14.34
N GLU A 85 0.02 14.08 13.68
CA GLU A 85 -1.02 14.79 12.95
C GLU A 85 -1.97 15.37 14.01
N GLU A 86 -2.13 16.71 14.03
CA GLU A 86 -3.19 17.33 14.84
C GLU A 86 -4.53 16.67 14.49
N PRO A 87 -5.44 16.47 15.46
CA PRO A 87 -6.73 15.86 15.19
C PRO A 87 -7.41 16.67 14.10
N ILE A 88 -7.53 16.05 12.92
CA ILE A 88 -8.19 16.64 11.77
C ILE A 88 -9.64 16.81 12.20
N GLU A 89 -10.10 18.04 12.43
CA GLU A 89 -11.53 18.33 12.53
C GLU A 89 -12.18 17.67 11.30
N LYS A 90 -13.13 16.75 11.56
CA LYS A 90 -13.87 16.03 10.53
C LYS A 90 -14.71 17.03 9.73
N VAL A 91 -14.10 17.72 8.79
CA VAL A 91 -14.84 18.44 7.75
C VAL A 91 -15.13 17.41 6.67
N GLU A 92 -16.36 16.90 6.67
CA GLU A 92 -16.93 16.06 5.62
C GLU A 92 -16.98 16.84 4.30
N GLU A 93 -15.85 16.98 3.61
CA GLU A 93 -15.88 17.43 2.22
C GLU A 93 -16.29 16.26 1.32
N LYS A 94 -17.60 16.20 1.04
CA LYS A 94 -18.16 15.42 -0.08
C LYS A 94 -17.37 15.75 -1.34
N ARG A 95 -16.42 14.89 -1.73
CA ARG A 95 -15.76 14.97 -3.03
C ARG A 95 -16.79 14.70 -4.12
N VAL A 96 -17.37 15.76 -4.66
CA VAL A 96 -18.17 15.69 -5.89
C VAL A 96 -17.21 15.35 -7.03
N TYR A 97 -17.16 14.07 -7.41
CA TYR A 97 -16.50 13.64 -8.63
C TYR A 97 -17.22 14.30 -9.82
N LYS A 98 -16.66 15.40 -10.35
CA LYS A 98 -17.01 15.86 -11.70
C LYS A 98 -16.37 14.89 -12.69
N ASN A 99 -17.13 13.84 -13.01
CA ASN A 99 -16.88 12.99 -14.15
C ASN A 99 -16.94 13.86 -15.43
N ASN A 100 -15.80 14.40 -15.86
CA ASN A 100 -15.64 14.88 -17.23
C ASN A 100 -15.58 13.66 -18.16
N VAL A 101 -16.70 12.96 -18.29
CA VAL A 101 -16.92 11.96 -19.34
C VAL A 101 -16.96 12.73 -20.64
N PHE A 102 -15.89 12.66 -21.42
CA PHE A 102 -15.93 13.09 -22.82
C PHE A 102 -16.95 12.23 -23.56
N SER A 103 -18.03 12.84 -24.04
CA SER A 103 -19.01 12.15 -24.87
C SER A 103 -18.43 11.94 -26.27
N PHE A 104 -18.26 10.68 -26.68
CA PHE A 104 -17.77 10.31 -28.01
C PHE A 104 -18.79 10.62 -29.13
N ASP A 105 -20.02 11.02 -28.80
CA ASP A 105 -21.04 11.38 -29.78
C ASP A 105 -20.68 12.62 -30.61
N GLU A 106 -19.81 13.52 -30.12
CA GLU A 106 -19.34 14.68 -30.89
C GLU A 106 -18.47 14.29 -32.10
N TYR A 107 -17.89 13.08 -32.11
CA TYR A 107 -17.04 12.61 -33.20
C TYR A 107 -17.79 11.81 -34.28
N LYS A 108 -19.10 11.58 -34.11
CA LYS A 108 -19.89 10.75 -35.05
C LYS A 108 -20.31 11.45 -36.34
N ASN A 109 -20.16 12.77 -36.44
CA ASN A 109 -20.61 13.54 -37.61
C ASN A 109 -19.45 14.21 -38.37
N ARG A 110 -18.49 13.42 -38.84
CA ARG A 110 -17.70 13.78 -40.01
C ARG A 110 -18.06 12.86 -41.17
N LYS A 111 -19.07 13.28 -41.94
CA LYS A 111 -19.27 12.87 -43.33
C LYS A 111 -19.81 14.04 -44.13
#